data_AF-V8N0G8-F1
#
_entry.id   AF-V8N0G8-F1
#
_cell.length_a   1.000
_cell.length_b   1.000
_cell.length_c   1.000
_cell.angle_alpha   90.00
_cell.angle_beta   90.00
_cell.angle_gamma   90.00
#
_symmetry.space_group_name_H-M   'P 1'
#
loop_
_entity.id
_entity.type
_entity.pdbx_description
1 polymer ?
#
loop_
_entity_poly.entity_id
_entity_poly.type
_entity_poly.pdbx_seq_one_letter_code
_entity_poly.pdbx_strand_id
1 'polypeptide(L)' 'MENGHTKTVEEVLGYFGVNESTGLSLEQVKKQKERWGGN' A
#
# COMPACT_ATOMS: atom_id res chain seq x y z
N MET A 1 7.45 2.47 -3.72
CA MET A 1 7.97 3.12 -2.50
C MET A 1 9.35 2.54 -2.24
N GLU A 2 10.42 3.24 -2.59
CA GLU A 2 11.77 2.65 -2.67
C GLU A 2 12.55 2.70 -1.34
N ASN A 3 12.03 3.40 -0.32
CA ASN A 3 12.69 3.63 0.99
C ASN A 3 11.81 3.24 2.19
N GLY A 4 11.04 2.16 2.09
CA GLY A 4 10.10 1.73 3.13
C GLY A 4 10.73 1.53 4.51
N HIS A 5 12.00 1.10 4.57
CA HIS A 5 12.74 0.89 5.82
C HIS A 5 13.11 2.17 6.58
N THR A 6 13.06 3.33 5.92
CA THR A 6 13.34 4.64 6.55
C THR A 6 12.09 5.38 6.99
N LYS A 7 10.90 4.86 6.64
CA LYS A 7 9.61 5.50 6.86
C LYS A 7 8.89 4.84 8.03
N THR A 8 8.14 5.64 8.79
CA THR A 8 7.32 5.12 9.87
C THR A 8 6.15 4.31 9.31
N VAL A 9 5.64 3.39 10.12
CA VAL A 9 4.51 2.51 9.74
C VAL A 9 3.30 3.35 9.29
N GLU A 10 3.03 4.46 9.98
CA GLU A 10 1.96 5.39 9.60
C GLU A 10 2.16 6.04 8.23
N GLU A 11 3.40 6.42 7.86
CA GLU A 11 3.69 6.95 6.53
C GLU A 11 3.51 5.90 5.43
N VAL A 12 3.88 4.65 5.71
CA VAL A 12 3.71 3.53 4.77
C VAL A 12 2.24 3.20 4.59
N LEU A 13 1.49 3.09 5.68
CA LEU A 13 0.05 2.87 5.68
C LEU A 13 -0.69 4.01 4.97
N GLY A 14 -0.32 5.26 5.26
CA GLY A 14 -0.88 6.45 4.62
C GLY A 14 -0.57 6.55 3.12
N TYR A 15 0.67 6.21 2.71
CA TYR A 15 1.07 6.21 1.30
C TYR A 15 0.26 5.22 0.47
N PHE A 16 -0.05 4.05 1.04
CA PHE A 16 -0.87 3.04 0.39
C PHE A 16 -2.37 3.18 0.69
N GLY A 17 -2.76 4.09 1.59
CA GLY A 17 -4.14 4.29 2.01
C GLY A 17 -4.77 3.04 2.62
N VAL A 18 -3.98 2.23 3.33
CA VAL A 18 -4.38 0.95 3.91
C VAL A 18 -4.50 1.09 5.42
N ASN A 19 -5.52 0.44 5.98
CA ASN A 19 -5.67 0.34 7.42
C ASN A 19 -4.91 -0.90 7.93
N GLU A 20 -4.16 -0.76 9.02
CA GLU A 20 -3.38 -1.87 9.59
C GLU A 20 -4.24 -3.05 10.03
N SER A 21 -5.46 -2.80 10.52
CA SER A 21 -6.36 -3.86 11.03
C SER A 21 -7.14 -4.59 9.94
N THR A 22 -7.38 -3.95 8.80
CA THR A 22 -8.25 -4.48 7.73
C THR A 22 -7.54 -4.69 6.39
N GLY A 23 -6.34 -4.15 6.21
CA GLY A 23 -5.56 -4.25 4.98
C GLY A 23 -6.12 -3.39 3.84
N LEU A 24 -5.78 -3.79 2.61
CA LEU A 24 -6.25 -3.16 1.37
C LEU A 24 -7.61 -3.72 0.95
N SER A 25 -8.52 -2.84 0.55
CA SER A 25 -9.79 -3.25 -0.06
C SER A 25 -9.59 -3.84 -1.45
N LEU A 26 -10.52 -4.70 -1.91
CA LEU A 26 -10.45 -5.34 -3.24
C LEU A 26 -10.29 -4.35 -4.40
N GLU A 27 -10.91 -3.17 -4.30
CA GLU A 27 -10.76 -2.09 -5.28
C GLU A 27 -9.34 -1.51 -5.29
N GLN A 28 -8.75 -1.32 -4.11
CA GLN A 28 -7.37 -0.84 -3.97
C GLN A 28 -6.37 -1.86 -4.48
N VAL A 29 -6.62 -3.15 -4.25
CA VAL A 29 -5.79 -4.25 -4.80
C VAL A 29 -5.84 -4.26 -6.32
N LYS A 30 -7.02 -4.13 -6.95
CA LYS A 30 -7.12 -4.03 -8.42
C LYS A 30 -6.34 -2.83 -8.96
N LYS A 31 -6.52 -1.66 -8.33
CA LYS A 31 -5.88 -0.41 -8.76
C LYS A 31 -4.36 -0.46 -8.58
N GLN A 32 -3.88 -1.07 -7.50
CA GLN A 32 -2.45 -1.31 -7.30
C GLN A 32 -1.91 -2.32 -8.31
N LYS A 33 -2.60 -3.43 -8.55
CA LYS A 33 -2.16 -4.45 -9.51
C LYS A 33 -2.07 -3.91 -10.93
N GLU A 34 -2.97 -3.00 -11.32
CA GLU A 34 -2.90 -2.31 -12.60
C GLU A 34 -1.75 -1.28 -12.63
N ARG A 35 -1.54 -0.54 -11.54
CA ARG A 35 -0.50 0.48 -11.43
C ARG A 35 0.92 -0.06 -11.33
N TRP A 36 1.10 -1.18 -10.63
CA TRP A 36 2.41 -1.77 -10.32
C TRP A 36 2.69 -3.05 -11.12
N GLY A 37 1.67 -3.62 -11.79
CA GLY A 37 1.80 -4.82 -12.60
C GLY A 37 1.67 -6.13 -11.81
N GLY A 38 2.00 -7.24 -12.47
CA GLY A 38 2.11 -8.55 -11.83
C GLY A 38 3.29 -8.58 -10.86
N ASN A 39 3.07 -9.15 -9.67
CA ASN A 39 4.06 -9.26 -8.61
C ASN A 39 5.15 -10.29 -8.94
#